data_AF-A0A8S2VMG9-F1
#
_entry.id   AF-A0A8S2VMG9-F1
#
_cell.length_a   1.000
_cell.length_b   1.000
_cell.length_c   1.000
_cell.angle_alpha   90.00
_cell.angle_beta   90.00
_cell.angle_gamma   90.00
#
_symmetry.space_group_name_H-M   'P 1'
#
loop_
_entity.id
_entity.type
_entity.pdbx_description
1 polymer ?
#
loop_
_entity_poly.entity_id
_entity_poly.type
_entity_poly.pdbx_seq_one_letter_code
_entity_poly.pdbx_strand_id
1 'polypeptide(L)' 'MHGDRTQQQRHQAVQDFTSGNCPILVATSVAARGLDFPLFGYVVNYDLPDLSDFYIHRIGRTGRAGHLGKSI' A
#
# COMPACT_ATOMS: atom_id res chain seq x y z
N MET A 1 -7.20 -5.38 1.47
CA MET A 1 -6.09 -6.33 1.63
C MET A 1 -5.76 -6.49 3.11
N HIS A 2 -5.96 -7.68 3.67
CA HIS A 2 -5.73 -7.98 5.10
C HIS A 2 -5.11 -9.39 5.23
N GLY A 3 -4.67 -9.76 6.43
CA GLY A 3 -3.93 -11.00 6.70
C GLY A 3 -4.69 -12.30 6.39
N ASP A 4 -6.02 -12.29 6.43
CA ASP A 4 -6.84 -13.49 6.18
C ASP A 4 -7.08 -13.77 4.68
N ARG A 5 -6.43 -13.00 3.80
CA ARG A 5 -6.46 -13.25 2.34
C ARG A 5 -5.31 -14.16 1.96
N THR A 6 -5.58 -15.10 1.05
CA THR A 6 -4.52 -15.96 0.50
C THR A 6 -3.50 -15.14 -0.28
N GLN A 7 -2.26 -15.64 -0.40
CA GLN A 7 -1.20 -14.94 -1.13
C GLN A 7 -1.59 -14.66 -2.59
N GLN A 8 -2.34 -15.58 -3.22
CA GLN A 8 -2.87 -15.40 -4.57
C GLN A 8 -3.89 -14.27 -4.65
N GLN A 9 -4.84 -14.22 -3.70
CA GLN A 9 -5.82 -13.12 -3.64
C GLN A 9 -5.13 -11.77 -3.41
N ARG A 10 -4.06 -11.74 -2.62
CA ARG A 10 -3.28 -10.52 -2.40
C ARG A 10 -2.56 -10.09 -3.69
N HIS A 11 -1.95 -11.01 -4.44
CA HIS A 11 -1.34 -10.70 -5.74
C HIS A 11 -2.36 -10.16 -6.74
N GLN A 12 -3.53 -10.80 -6.85
CA GLN A 12 -4.58 -10.35 -7.76
C GLN A 12 -5.05 -8.93 -7.42
N ALA A 13 -5.26 -8.63 -6.13
CA ALA A 13 -5.66 -7.28 -5.71
C ALA A 13 -4.62 -6.20 -6.05
N VAL A 14 -3.31 -6.53 -6.00
CA VAL A 14 -2.26 -5.62 -6.47
C VAL A 14 -2.33 -5.45 -7.98
N GLN A 15 -2.47 -6.55 -8.73
CA GLN A 15 -2.57 -6.51 -10.19
C GLN A 15 -3.76 -5.68 -10.68
N ASP A 16 -4.93 -5.88 -10.08
CA ASP A 16 -6.15 -5.12 -10.39
C ASP A 16 -5.97 -3.63 -10.09
N PHE A 17 -5.25 -3.30 -9.01
CA PHE A 17 -4.95 -1.93 -8.67
C PHE A 17 -3.98 -1.28 -9.66
N THR A 18 -2.91 -1.99 -10.03
CA THR A 18 -1.88 -1.49 -10.95
C THR A 18 -2.34 -1.36 -12.39
N SER A 19 -3.27 -2.22 -12.81
CA SER A 19 -3.85 -2.18 -14.15
C SER A 19 -4.92 -1.09 -14.30
N GLY A 20 -5.30 -0.42 -13.21
CA GLY A 20 -6.33 0.60 -13.19
C GLY A 20 -7.77 0.05 -13.10
N ASN A 21 -7.94 -1.28 -13.07
CA ASN A 21 -9.24 -1.92 -12.89
C ASN A 21 -9.83 -1.62 -11.50
N CYS A 22 -8.97 -1.41 -10.50
CA CYS A 22 -9.34 -0.99 -9.16
C CYS A 22 -8.60 0.30 -8.78
N PRO A 23 -9.25 1.47 -8.78
CA PRO A 23 -8.55 2.74 -8.52
C PRO A 23 -8.19 2.96 -7.05
N ILE A 24 -8.71 2.15 -6.12
CA ILE A 24 -8.52 2.33 -4.67
C ILE A 24 -8.21 0.98 -4.02
N LEU A 25 -7.05 0.89 -3.35
CA LEU A 25 -6.66 -0.28 -2.57
C LEU A 25 -6.60 0.07 -1.08
N VAL A 26 -7.47 -0.54 -0.28
CA VAL A 26 -7.47 -0.43 1.19
C VAL A 26 -6.67 -1.58 1.79
N ALA A 27 -5.71 -1.31 2.68
CA ALA A 27 -4.87 -2.35 3.29
C ALA A 27 -4.54 -2.10 4.77
N THR A 28 -4.40 -3.17 5.55
CA THR A 28 -3.86 -3.11 6.93
C THR A 28 -2.36 -3.38 6.94
N SER A 29 -1.64 -2.87 7.94
CA SER A 29 -0.16 -2.91 8.06
C SER A 29 0.43 -4.31 7.90
N VAL A 30 -0.29 -5.33 8.34
CA VAL A 30 0.11 -6.75 8.29
C VAL A 30 0.14 -7.29 6.86
N ALA A 31 -0.76 -6.81 6.00
CA ALA A 31 -0.97 -7.38 4.68
C ALA A 31 0.03 -6.89 3.62
N ALA A 32 0.99 -6.07 4.01
CA ALA A 32 2.00 -5.54 3.09
C ALA A 32 3.33 -6.30 3.09
N ARG A 33 3.59 -7.17 4.08
CA ARG A 33 4.84 -7.94 4.11
C ARG A 33 4.85 -9.00 3.01
N GLY A 34 5.94 -9.05 2.25
CA GLY A 34 6.17 -10.05 1.19
C GLY A 34 5.46 -9.78 -0.15
N LEU A 35 4.88 -8.59 -0.34
CA LEU A 35 4.38 -8.13 -1.63
C LEU A 35 5.21 -6.93 -2.08
N ASP A 36 5.63 -6.96 -3.33
CA ASP A 36 6.19 -5.78 -3.96
C ASP A 36 5.04 -4.86 -4.34
N PHE A 37 5.01 -3.69 -3.73
CA PHE A 37 3.99 -2.69 -4.04
C PHE A 37 4.60 -1.67 -4.98
N PRO A 38 3.94 -1.41 -6.12
CA PRO A 38 4.33 -0.32 -6.98
C PRO A 38 4.12 1.02 -6.30
N LEU A 39 4.73 2.03 -6.90
CA LEU A 39 4.58 3.42 -6.49
C LEU A 39 3.11 3.85 -6.50
N PHE A 40 2.65 4.38 -5.38
CA PHE A 40 1.30 4.95 -5.27
C PHE A 40 1.34 6.46 -5.48
N GLY A 41 0.31 7.02 -6.12
CA GLY A 41 0.15 8.48 -6.21
C GLY A 41 -0.24 9.12 -4.88
N TYR A 42 -1.01 8.40 -4.05
CA TYR A 42 -1.52 8.88 -2.77
C TYR A 42 -1.48 7.77 -1.71
N VAL A 43 -1.15 8.14 -0.48
CA VAL A 43 -1.21 7.25 0.69
C VAL A 43 -2.01 7.93 1.79
N VAL A 44 -3.11 7.31 2.21
CA VAL A 44 -3.96 7.81 3.30
C VAL A 44 -3.76 6.93 4.54
N ASN A 45 -3.35 7.53 5.65
CA ASN A 45 -3.26 6.85 6.94
C ASN A 45 -4.58 7.08 7.70
N TYR A 46 -5.40 6.04 7.79
CA TYR A 46 -6.64 6.11 8.58
C TYR A 46 -6.35 6.15 10.10
N ASP A 47 -5.41 5.32 10.55
CA ASP A 47 -4.93 5.29 11.94
C ASP A 47 -3.40 5.41 12.00
N LEU A 48 -2.91 6.12 13.02
CA LEU A 48 -1.48 6.17 13.33
C LEU A 48 -1.00 4.77 13.75
N PRO A 49 0.09 4.26 13.15
CA PRO A 49 0.64 2.98 13.57
C PRO A 49 1.28 3.09 14.96
N ASP A 50 1.21 2.01 15.73
CA ASP A 50 1.77 1.93 17.10
C ASP A 50 3.29 2.14 17.15
N LEU A 51 3.99 1.93 16.03
CA LEU A 51 5.42 2.14 15.87
C LEU A 51 5.68 3.17 14.76
N SER A 52 6.49 4.16 15.07
CA SER A 52 6.93 5.22 14.15
C SER A 52 7.51 4.69 12.84
N ASP A 53 8.24 3.57 12.90
CA ASP A 53 8.88 2.97 11.74
C ASP A 53 7.86 2.52 10.69
N PHE A 54 6.70 2.02 11.13
CA PHE A 54 5.63 1.66 10.21
C PHE A 54 5.01 2.88 9.51
N TYR A 55 4.97 4.04 10.18
CA TYR A 55 4.52 5.28 9.54
C TYR A 55 5.47 5.67 8.39
N ILE A 56 6.78 5.67 8.65
CA ILE A 56 7.81 5.96 7.64
C ILE A 56 7.69 4.99 6.46
N HIS A 57 7.50 3.70 6.73
CA HIS A 57 7.30 2.69 5.69
C HIS A 57 6.01 2.89 4.87
N ARG A 58 4.94 3.44 5.46
CA ARG A 58 3.67 3.74 4.76
C ARG A 58 3.82 4.96 3.85
N ILE A 59 4.29 6.09 4.38
CA ILE A 59 4.45 7.32 3.58
C ILE A 59 5.47 7.13 2.46
N GLY A 60 6.48 6.28 2.66
CA GLY A 60 7.48 5.94 1.64
C GLY A 60 6.94 5.11 0.47
N ARG A 61 5.64 4.78 0.42
CA ARG A 61 5.01 4.10 -0.74
C ARG A 61 4.59 5.05 -1.85
N THR A 62 4.61 6.36 -1.58
CA THR A 62 4.44 7.41 -2.58
C THR A 62 5.74 8.21 -2.70
N GLY A 63 5.90 9.02 -3.75
CA GLY A 63 7.00 9.99 -3.81
C GLY A 63 8.41 9.41 -4.08
N ARG A 64 8.54 8.22 -4.69
CA ARG A 64 9.83 7.57 -4.97
C ARG A 64 10.25 7.72 -6.44
N ALA A 65 11.54 7.52 -6.73
CA ALA A 65 12.12 7.56 -8.08
C ALA A 65 11.80 8.87 -8.84
N GLY A 66 11.87 10.01 -8.15
CA GLY A 66 11.61 11.34 -8.73
C GLY A 66 10.13 11.67 -8.99
N HIS A 67 9.21 10.74 -8.69
CA HIS A 67 7.78 11.00 -8.83
C HIS A 67 7.27 11.81 -7.64
N LEU A 68 6.34 12.73 -7.89
CA LEU A 68 5.62 13.43 -6.82
C LEU A 68 4.68 12.46 -6.11
N GLY A 69 4.52 12.66 -4.81
CA GLY A 69 3.67 11.83 -3.97
C GLY A 69 3.07 12.63 -2.83
N LYS A 70 1.85 12.29 -2.43
CA LYS A 70 1.17 12.95 -1.31
C LYS A 70 0.71 11.91 -0.30
N SER A 71 1.08 12.13 0.97
CA SER A 71 0.53 11.37 2.08
C SER A 71 -0.29 12.29 2.98
N ILE A 72 -1.42 11.77 3.45
CA ILE A 72 -2.36 12.44 4.34
C ILE A 72 -2.61 11.51 5.53
#